data_AF-A0A7Y0X8P2-F1
#
_entry.id   AF-A0A7Y0X8P2-F1
#
_cell.length_a   1.000
_cell.length_b   1.000
_cell.length_c   1.000
_cell.angle_alpha   90.00
_cell.angle_beta   90.00
_cell.angle_gamma   90.00
#
_symmetry.space_group_name_H-M   'P 1'
#
loop_
_entity.id
_entity.type
_entity.pdbx_description
1 polymer ?
#
loop_
_entity_poly.entity_id
_entity_poly.type
_entity_poly.pdbx_seq_one_letter_code
_entity_poly.pdbx_strand_id
1 'polypeptide(L)'
;IAASATFNKSLYEECEEFNIPIVQYARVVEGTRSSYVISDNYEAGQQAAQLLHKSGVKNAVYLTGEVPTFTNDERQSGFCSEFEDLTGKTPRIIEASYDYASSLDKVRAI
;
A
#
# COMPACT_ATOMS: atom_id res chain seq x y z
N ILE A 1 21.26 3.54 -3.80
CA ILE A 1 19.84 3.11 -3.76
C ILE A 1 19.70 2.23 -2.53
N ALA A 2 18.80 2.59 -1.61
CA ALA A 2 18.48 1.74 -0.47
C ALA A 2 17.15 1.04 -0.74
N ALA A 3 17.14 -0.28 -0.64
CA ALA A 3 15.94 -1.10 -0.64
C ALA A 3 15.93 -1.84 0.69
N SER A 4 15.23 -1.29 1.68
CA SER A 4 15.09 -1.93 2.97
C SER A 4 13.75 -2.66 3.06
N ALA A 5 13.77 -3.92 3.47
CA ALA A 5 12.56 -4.65 3.81
C ALA A 5 11.95 -4.15 5.14
N THR A 6 12.80 -3.68 6.05
CA THR A 6 12.43 -3.10 7.34
C THR A 6 12.40 -1.58 7.24
N PHE A 7 11.24 -0.97 7.50
CA PHE A 7 11.07 0.48 7.58
C PHE A 7 11.79 1.04 8.82
N ASN A 8 13.11 1.19 8.75
CA ASN A 8 13.87 1.84 9.80
C ASN A 8 14.19 3.28 9.40
N LYS A 9 13.51 4.23 10.05
CA LYS A 9 13.77 5.67 9.87
C LYS A 9 15.20 6.04 10.24
N SER A 10 15.78 5.38 11.26
CA SER A 10 17.12 5.71 11.76
C SER A 10 18.20 5.54 10.69
N LEU A 11 18.05 4.56 9.80
CA LEU A 11 18.98 4.36 8.69
C LEU A 11 19.07 5.60 7.78
N TYR A 12 17.91 6.20 7.48
CA TYR A 12 17.83 7.36 6.60
C TYR A 12 18.31 8.63 7.29
N GLU A 13 18.02 8.77 8.58
CA GLU A 13 18.51 9.87 9.42
C GLU A 13 20.04 9.81 9.58
N GLU A 14 20.62 8.64 9.84
CA GLU A 14 22.07 8.45 9.89
C GLU A 14 22.73 8.78 8.55
N CYS A 15 22.15 8.31 7.43
CA CYS A 15 22.68 8.66 6.11
C CYS A 15 22.64 10.17 5.86
N GLU A 16 21.58 10.87 6.31
CA GLU A 16 21.50 12.33 6.26
C GLU A 16 22.63 12.97 7.09
N GLU A 17 22.84 12.53 8.33
CA GLU A 17 23.89 13.05 9.22
C GLU A 17 25.30 12.93 8.61
N PHE A 18 25.58 11.82 7.92
CA PHE A 18 26.86 11.59 7.26
C PHE A 18 26.97 12.16 5.84
N ASN A 19 25.97 12.93 5.37
CA ASN A 19 25.89 13.44 3.99
C ASN A 19 25.98 12.33 2.92
N ILE A 20 25.45 11.14 3.23
CA ILE A 20 25.38 10.02 2.30
C ILE A 20 24.09 10.16 1.48
N PRO A 21 24.15 10.34 0.15
CA PRO A 21 22.96 10.49 -0.66
C PRO A 21 22.21 9.16 -0.80
N ILE A 22 20.95 9.16 -0.40
CA ILE A 22 20.06 7.99 -0.50
C ILE A 22 18.85 8.30 -1.38
N VAL A 23 18.51 7.31 -2.21
CA VAL A 23 17.24 7.22 -2.93
C VAL A 23 16.50 5.98 -2.43
N GLN A 24 15.28 6.17 -1.92
CA GLN A 24 14.37 5.08 -1.55
C GLN A 24 13.69 4.51 -2.80
N TYR A 25 13.44 3.20 -2.81
CA TYR A 25 12.80 2.54 -3.94
C TYR A 25 11.64 1.65 -3.48
N ALA A 26 10.52 1.71 -4.21
CA ALA A 26 9.29 0.94 -4.04
C ALA A 26 8.50 1.17 -2.73
N ARG A 27 9.18 1.50 -1.63
CA ARG A 27 8.61 1.85 -0.32
C ARG A 27 9.22 3.16 0.15
N VAL A 28 8.44 3.95 0.89
CA VAL A 28 8.86 5.25 1.42
C VAL A 28 8.61 5.29 2.92
N VAL A 29 9.67 5.59 3.68
CA VAL A 29 9.54 6.10 5.05
C VAL A 29 9.30 7.60 4.96
N GLU A 30 8.09 8.01 5.33
CA GLU A 30 7.70 9.42 5.39
C GLU A 30 8.53 10.21 6.41
N GLY A 31 8.65 11.52 6.18
CA GLY A 31 9.39 12.41 7.07
C GLY A 31 10.91 12.24 7.05
N THR A 32 11.47 11.60 6.01
CA THR A 32 12.91 11.52 5.76
C THR A 32 13.32 12.51 4.67
N ARG A 33 14.54 13.04 4.74
CA ARG A 33 15.09 13.93 3.70
C ARG A 33 15.84 13.14 2.64
N SER A 34 15.11 12.29 1.95
CA SER A 34 15.64 11.47 0.85
C SER A 34 14.78 11.61 -0.39
N SER A 35 15.40 11.41 -1.57
CA SER A 35 14.64 11.24 -2.80
C SER A 35 14.02 9.83 -2.84
N TYR A 36 12.98 9.63 -3.62
CA TYR A 36 12.37 8.31 -3.78
C TYR A 36 11.86 8.06 -5.19
N VAL A 37 11.79 6.78 -5.56
CA VAL A 37 11.19 6.29 -6.79
C VAL A 37 10.19 5.20 -6.41
N ILE A 38 8.91 5.48 -6.64
CA ILE A 38 7.79 4.58 -6.34
C ILE A 38 6.83 4.49 -7.52
N SER A 39 6.03 3.44 -7.54
CA SER A 39 4.84 3.37 -8.39
C SER A 39 3.77 4.35 -7.88
N ASP A 40 2.91 4.79 -8.79
CA ASP A 40 1.64 5.43 -8.42
C ASP A 40 0.71 4.39 -7.79
N ASN A 41 0.77 4.29 -6.47
CA ASN A 41 0.05 3.29 -5.70
C ASN A 41 -1.44 3.63 -5.59
N TYR A 42 -1.77 4.92 -5.59
CA TYR A 42 -3.14 5.40 -5.57
C TYR A 42 -3.86 5.05 -6.88
N GLU A 43 -3.29 5.43 -8.04
CA GLU A 43 -3.88 5.11 -9.34
C GLU A 43 -3.97 3.59 -9.56
N ALA A 44 -2.96 2.83 -9.11
CA ALA A 44 -3.02 1.37 -9.17
C ALA A 44 -4.22 0.79 -8.38
N GLY A 45 -4.56 1.39 -7.22
CA GLY A 45 -5.77 1.05 -6.47
C GLY A 45 -7.05 1.32 -7.27
N GLN A 46 -7.13 2.49 -7.92
CA GLN A 46 -8.27 2.85 -8.76
C GLN A 46 -8.43 1.88 -9.94
N GLN A 47 -7.34 1.55 -10.63
CA GLN A 47 -7.37 0.61 -11.76
C GLN A 47 -7.89 -0.78 -11.33
N ALA A 48 -7.55 -1.25 -10.14
CA ALA A 48 -8.08 -2.50 -9.60
C ALA A 48 -9.60 -2.42 -9.34
N ALA A 49 -10.10 -1.32 -8.75
CA ALA A 49 -11.52 -1.10 -8.53
C ALA A 49 -12.30 -1.06 -9.87
N GLN A 50 -11.78 -0.34 -10.86
CA GLN A 50 -12.34 -0.26 -12.20
C GLN A 50 -12.42 -1.64 -12.87
N LEU A 51 -11.39 -2.47 -12.73
CA LEU A 51 -11.39 -3.84 -13.27
C LEU A 51 -12.49 -4.69 -12.63
N LEU A 52 -12.64 -4.64 -11.30
CA LEU A 52 -13.69 -5.38 -10.60
C LEU A 52 -15.09 -4.90 -11.02
N HIS A 53 -15.29 -3.59 -11.10
CA HIS A 53 -16.56 -3.01 -11.56
C HIS A 53 -16.91 -3.44 -12.99
N LYS A 54 -15.96 -3.34 -13.93
CA LYS A 54 -16.11 -3.81 -15.32
C LYS A 54 -16.44 -5.30 -15.40
N SER A 55 -15.95 -6.09 -14.45
CA SER A 55 -16.23 -7.53 -14.33
C SER A 55 -17.58 -7.85 -13.67
N GLY A 56 -18.36 -6.83 -13.29
CA GLY A 56 -19.69 -6.99 -12.69
C GLY A 56 -19.69 -7.26 -11.18
N VAL A 57 -18.54 -7.12 -10.51
CA VAL A 57 -18.43 -7.30 -9.05
C VAL A 57 -19.30 -6.28 -8.33
N LYS A 58 -20.10 -6.75 -7.36
CA LYS A 58 -21.06 -5.92 -6.60
C LYS A 58 -20.68 -5.69 -5.16
N ASN A 59 -19.75 -6.47 -4.61
CA ASN A 59 -19.20 -6.30 -3.28
C ASN A 59 -17.73 -6.74 -3.37
N ALA A 60 -16.82 -5.94 -2.81
CA ALA A 60 -15.41 -6.23 -2.83
C ALA A 60 -14.84 -6.27 -1.42
N VAL A 61 -13.75 -7.02 -1.28
CA VAL A 61 -12.91 -7.05 -0.09
C VAL A 61 -11.54 -6.53 -0.49
N TYR A 62 -10.99 -5.61 0.30
CA TYR A 62 -9.60 -5.19 0.20
C TYR A 62 -8.81 -5.87 1.32
N LEU A 63 -7.83 -6.69 0.95
CA LEU A 63 -6.88 -7.29 1.88
C LEU A 63 -5.68 -6.36 2.01
N THR A 64 -5.39 -5.87 3.21
CA THR A 64 -4.28 -4.92 3.38
C THR A 64 -2.92 -5.60 3.24
N GLY A 65 -1.92 -4.78 2.98
CA GLY A 65 -0.52 -5.10 3.24
C GLY A 65 -0.14 -4.89 4.70
N GLU A 66 1.18 -4.78 4.94
CA GLU A 66 1.71 -4.27 6.20
C GLU A 66 1.13 -2.87 6.51
N VAL A 67 0.61 -2.70 7.72
CA VAL A 67 0.05 -1.44 8.22
C VAL A 67 0.85 -0.99 9.45
N PRO A 68 1.22 0.30 9.58
CA PRO A 68 1.04 1.36 8.59
C PRO A 68 2.17 1.37 7.55
N THR A 69 1.83 1.45 6.26
CA THR A 69 2.81 1.71 5.20
C THR A 69 2.21 2.60 4.12
N PHE A 70 2.97 3.63 3.69
CA PHE A 70 2.58 4.55 2.62
C PHE A 70 2.04 3.81 1.38
N THR A 71 2.74 2.73 0.98
CA THR A 71 2.36 1.90 -0.16
C THR A 71 0.99 1.24 0.01
N ASN A 72 0.67 0.70 1.20
CA ASN A 72 -0.65 0.12 1.44
C ASN A 72 -1.73 1.21 1.48
N ASP A 73 -1.44 2.31 2.17
CA ASP A 73 -2.43 3.35 2.44
C ASP A 73 -2.90 4.01 1.14
N GLU A 74 -1.97 4.28 0.22
CA GLU A 74 -2.26 4.77 -1.13
C GLU A 74 -3.14 3.78 -1.93
N ARG A 75 -2.76 2.49 -1.95
CA ARG A 75 -3.52 1.46 -2.68
C ARG A 75 -4.92 1.28 -2.12
N GLN A 76 -5.04 1.25 -0.79
CA GLN A 76 -6.32 1.12 -0.10
C GLN A 76 -7.20 2.32 -0.40
N SER A 77 -6.64 3.53 -0.25
CA SER A 77 -7.36 4.78 -0.51
C SER A 77 -7.89 4.82 -1.95
N GLY A 78 -7.02 4.62 -2.94
CA GLY A 78 -7.40 4.65 -4.35
C GLY A 78 -8.40 3.56 -4.73
N PHE A 79 -8.25 2.35 -4.18
CA PHE A 79 -9.21 1.28 -4.40
C PHE A 79 -10.58 1.59 -3.78
N CYS A 80 -10.61 2.04 -2.53
CA CYS A 80 -11.85 2.26 -1.81
C CYS A 80 -12.64 3.43 -2.38
N SER A 81 -11.99 4.55 -2.67
CA SER A 81 -12.65 5.72 -3.26
C SER A 81 -13.26 5.37 -4.62
N GLU A 82 -12.47 4.77 -5.51
CA GLU A 82 -12.93 4.44 -6.86
C GLU A 82 -14.03 3.38 -6.85
N PHE A 83 -13.92 2.35 -6.00
CA PHE A 83 -14.96 1.31 -5.92
C PHE A 83 -16.27 1.88 -5.38
N GLU A 84 -16.20 2.75 -4.36
CA GLU A 84 -17.38 3.44 -3.82
C GLU A 84 -18.02 4.36 -4.85
N ASP A 85 -17.22 5.15 -5.59
CA ASP A 85 -17.71 6.03 -6.66
C ASP A 85 -18.40 5.25 -7.79
N LEU A 86 -17.86 4.09 -8.18
CA LEU A 86 -18.40 3.28 -9.27
C LEU A 86 -19.62 2.44 -8.87
N THR A 87 -19.77 2.10 -7.58
CA THR A 87 -20.77 1.11 -7.14
C THR A 87 -21.75 1.61 -6.08
N GLY A 88 -21.47 2.74 -5.45
CA GLY A 88 -22.19 3.25 -4.27
C GLY A 88 -21.99 2.41 -3.02
N LYS A 89 -20.93 1.59 -2.95
CA LYS A 89 -20.66 0.68 -1.84
C LYS A 89 -19.22 0.75 -1.39
N THR A 90 -19.03 0.89 -0.08
CA THR A 90 -17.71 0.82 0.54
C THR A 90 -17.20 -0.64 0.58
N PRO A 91 -15.98 -0.93 0.11
CA PRO A 91 -15.37 -2.27 0.27
C PRO A 91 -15.17 -2.65 1.73
N ARG A 92 -15.22 -3.95 2.03
CA ARG A 92 -14.81 -4.47 3.35
C ARG A 92 -13.29 -4.52 3.43
N ILE A 93 -12.71 -4.00 4.50
CA ILE A 93 -11.27 -4.04 4.76
C ILE A 93 -10.93 -5.22 5.66
N ILE A 94 -9.85 -5.93 5.35
CA ILE A 94 -9.32 -7.00 6.18
C ILE A 94 -7.83 -6.83 6.32
N GLU A 95 -7.39 -6.65 7.55
CA GLU A 95 -5.98 -6.46 7.86
C GLU A 95 -5.17 -7.74 7.63
N ALA A 96 -4.20 -7.66 6.74
CA ALA A 96 -3.23 -8.69 6.40
C ALA A 96 -1.81 -8.09 6.44
N SER A 97 -0.78 -8.82 5.99
CA SER A 97 0.63 -8.44 6.18
C SER A 97 1.51 -8.76 4.97
N TYR A 98 0.93 -8.88 3.78
CA TYR A 98 1.57 -9.42 2.57
C TYR A 98 2.12 -10.85 2.70
N ASP A 99 1.89 -11.52 3.83
CA ASP A 99 2.26 -12.91 4.06
C ASP A 99 1.05 -13.83 3.88
N TYR A 100 1.22 -14.88 3.07
CA TYR A 100 0.16 -15.82 2.76
C TYR A 100 -0.29 -16.61 3.99
N ALA A 101 0.66 -17.14 4.76
CA ALA A 101 0.36 -18.07 5.86
C ALA A 101 -0.46 -17.38 6.96
N SER A 102 -0.05 -16.18 7.37
CA SER A 102 -0.73 -15.39 8.40
C SER A 102 -2.05 -14.77 7.93
N SER A 103 -2.26 -14.62 6.62
CA SER A 103 -3.50 -14.04 6.08
C SER A 103 -4.57 -15.08 5.76
N LEU A 104 -4.19 -16.35 5.55
CA LEU A 104 -5.09 -17.41 5.07
C LEU A 104 -6.30 -17.61 5.97
N ASP A 105 -6.10 -17.71 7.28
CA ASP A 105 -7.19 -17.97 8.23
C ASP A 105 -8.14 -16.77 8.34
N LYS A 106 -7.61 -15.54 8.23
CA LYS A 106 -8.43 -14.32 8.22
C LYS A 106 -9.34 -14.28 6.99
N VAL A 107 -8.83 -14.69 5.83
CA VAL A 107 -9.60 -14.73 4.58
C VAL A 107 -10.69 -15.81 4.63
N ARG A 108 -10.41 -16.95 5.26
CA ARG A 108 -11.37 -18.06 5.38
C ARG A 108 -12.52 -17.79 6.36
N ALA A 109 -12.39 -16.78 7.22
CA ALA A 109 -13.40 -16.41 8.21
C ALA A 109 -14.46 -15.40 7.69
N ILE A 110 -14.39 -15.03 6.41
CA ILE A 110 -15.28 -14.06 5.73
C ILE A 110 -16.45 -14.80 5.09
#